data_AF-A0A699VS59-F1
#
_entry.id   AF-A0A699VS59-F1
#
_cell.length_a   1.000
_cell.length_b   1.000
_cell.length_c   1.000
_cell.angle_alpha   90.00
_cell.angle_beta   90.00
_cell.angle_gamma   90.00
#
_symmetry.space_group_name_H-M   'P 1'
#
loop_
_entity.id
_entity.type
_entity.pdbx_description
1 polymer ?
#
loop_
_entity_poly.entity_id
_entity_poly.type
_entity_poly.pdbx_seq_one_letter_code
_entity_poly.pdbx_strand_id
1 'polypeptide(L)'
;MLWHRRLGHLNFKTMNRLVRHNLIRGLPSKCFENDHTCTACLKGKQHKASWIKREFSNAKTPQQNGVAERRNRTLIEAAKTMLADAKLLVTFWAEAVNTACYVQNR
;
A
#
# COMPACT_ATOMS: atom_id res chain seq x y z
N MET A 1 10.93 26.31 0.44
CA MET A 1 9.75 26.10 1.33
C MET A 1 8.67 27.19 1.25
N LEU A 2 9.01 28.49 1.27
CA LEU A 2 7.99 29.56 1.27
C LEU A 2 7.01 29.50 0.07
N TRP A 3 7.52 29.45 -1.16
CA TRP A 3 6.70 29.41 -2.38
C TRP A 3 5.90 28.11 -2.54
N HIS A 4 6.47 26.98 -2.10
CA HIS A 4 5.73 25.72 -1.99
C HIS A 4 4.47 25.87 -1.13
N ARG A 5 4.52 26.59 0.01
CA ARG A 5 3.33 26.87 0.84
C ARG A 5 2.40 27.89 0.17
N ARG A 6 2.92 29.00 -0.37
CA ARG A 6 2.11 30.05 -1.02
C ARG A 6 1.31 29.55 -2.23
N LEU A 7 1.87 28.61 -3.00
CA LEU A 7 1.23 28.03 -4.17
C LEU A 7 0.35 26.81 -3.84
N GLY A 8 0.01 26.58 -2.57
CA GLY A 8 -0.89 25.49 -2.20
C GLY A 8 -0.23 24.11 -2.25
N HIS A 9 1.01 24.00 -1.78
CA HIS A 9 1.72 22.73 -1.64
C HIS A 9 2.05 22.00 -2.95
N LEU A 10 2.20 22.75 -4.06
CA LEU A 10 2.63 22.21 -5.35
C LEU A 10 3.93 21.40 -5.26
N ASN A 11 4.02 20.35 -6.07
CA ASN A 11 5.23 19.57 -6.25
C ASN A 11 6.39 20.45 -6.73
N PHE A 12 7.59 20.27 -6.16
CA PHE A 12 8.80 20.96 -6.57
C PHE A 12 9.12 20.80 -8.06
N LYS A 13 8.82 19.65 -8.67
CA LYS A 13 8.95 19.44 -10.12
C LYS A 13 8.04 20.40 -10.91
N THR A 14 6.80 20.58 -10.46
CA THR A 14 5.85 21.52 -11.05
C THR A 14 6.31 22.95 -10.85
N MET A 15 6.80 23.29 -9.66
CA MET A 15 7.32 24.62 -9.36
C MET A 15 8.55 24.96 -10.22
N ASN A 16 9.47 24.01 -10.43
CA ASN A 16 10.62 24.17 -11.32
C ASN A 16 10.20 24.34 -12.79
N ARG A 17 9.08 23.72 -13.22
CA ARG A 17 8.49 23.99 -14.54
C ARG A 17 7.98 25.43 -14.64
N LEU A 18 7.32 25.95 -13.60
CA LEU A 18 6.84 27.34 -13.57
C LEU A 18 7.98 28.35 -13.63
N VAL A 19 9.09 28.08 -12.94
CA VAL A 19 10.33 28.88 -13.02
C VAL A 19 10.91 28.85 -14.43
N ARG A 20 11.10 27.65 -15.02
CA ARG A 20 11.69 27.49 -16.37
C ARG A 20 10.91 28.23 -17.46
N HIS A 21 9.59 28.28 -17.35
CA HIS A 21 8.73 28.93 -18.34
C HIS A 21 8.31 30.36 -17.95
N ASN A 22 8.86 30.92 -16.86
CA ASN A 22 8.57 32.28 -16.37
C ASN A 22 7.06 32.59 -16.22
N LEU A 23 6.27 31.61 -15.78
CA LEU A 23 4.79 31.71 -15.79
C LEU A 23 4.21 32.51 -14.61
N ILE A 24 5.02 32.84 -13.60
CA ILE A 24 4.57 33.52 -12.38
C ILE A 24 5.52 34.69 -12.06
N ARG A 25 4.97 35.91 -12.01
CA ARG A 25 5.73 37.12 -11.66
C ARG A 25 6.17 37.08 -10.19
N GLY A 26 7.44 37.39 -9.93
CA GLY A 26 8.01 37.46 -8.59
C GLY A 26 8.46 36.11 -8.00
N LEU A 27 8.30 35.01 -8.74
CA LEU A 27 8.86 33.73 -8.35
C LEU A 27 10.40 33.77 -8.51
N PRO A 28 11.19 33.32 -7.52
CA PRO A 28 12.65 33.28 -7.63
C PRO A 28 13.10 32.45 -8.83
N SER A 29 14.06 32.97 -9.61
CA SER A 29 14.60 32.30 -10.79
C SER A 29 15.47 31.07 -10.47
N LYS A 30 15.83 30.89 -9.19
CA LYS A 30 16.58 29.71 -8.75
C LYS A 30 15.68 28.47 -8.74
N CYS A 31 16.23 27.35 -9.19
CA CYS A 31 15.59 26.05 -9.03
C CYS A 31 15.36 25.75 -7.54
N PHE A 32 14.20 25.18 -7.24
CA PHE A 32 13.88 24.72 -5.89
C PHE A 32 14.33 23.26 -5.74
N GLU A 33 15.19 23.03 -4.76
CA GLU A 33 15.64 21.69 -4.35
C GLU A 33 14.68 21.10 -3.32
N ASN A 34 14.61 19.76 -3.27
CA ASN A 34 13.73 19.00 -2.38
C ASN A 34 14.37 18.71 -1.01
N ASP A 35 15.34 19.51 -0.58
CA ASP A 35 16.12 19.27 0.64
C ASP A 35 15.33 19.51 1.92
N HIS A 36 14.11 20.02 1.83
CA HIS A 36 13.28 20.33 2.98
C HIS A 36 11.93 19.65 2.88
N THR A 37 11.69 18.74 3.81
CA THR A 37 10.43 18.04 3.97
C THR A 37 9.35 18.99 4.51
N CYS A 38 8.19 18.99 3.86
CA CYS A 38 7.03 19.74 4.31
C CYS A 38 6.15 18.85 5.19
N THR A 39 6.08 19.13 6.50
CA THR A 39 5.27 18.36 7.45
C THR A 39 3.79 18.30 7.08
N ALA A 40 3.22 19.39 6.53
CA ALA A 40 1.85 19.42 6.04
C ALA A 40 1.63 18.47 4.86
N CYS A 41 2.54 18.46 3.87
CA CYS A 41 2.47 17.53 2.74
C CYS A 41 2.68 16.09 3.17
N LEU A 42 3.62 15.84 4.09
CA LEU A 42 3.87 14.51 4.62
C LEU A 42 2.62 13.96 5.31
N LYS A 43 1.98 14.75 6.18
CA LYS A 43 0.73 14.38 6.83
C LYS A 43 -0.42 14.23 5.84
N GLY A 44 -0.53 15.09 4.83
CA GLY A 44 -1.56 15.00 3.80
C GLY A 44 -1.40 13.78 2.87
N LYS A 45 -0.17 13.30 2.68
CA LYS A 45 0.14 12.06 1.94
C LYS A 45 0.07 10.81 2.82
N GLN A 46 -0.02 10.97 4.13
CA GLN A 46 -0.14 9.83 5.03
C GLN A 46 -1.51 9.19 4.83
N HIS A 47 -1.52 7.91 4.47
CA HIS A 47 -2.75 7.13 4.54
C HIS A 47 -3.19 7.07 6.00
N LYS A 48 -4.45 7.45 6.26
CA LYS A 48 -5.04 7.39 7.61
C LYS A 48 -4.82 6.00 8.20
N ALA A 49 -4.20 5.93 9.38
CA ALA A 49 -4.10 4.67 10.10
C ALA A 49 -5.51 4.16 10.40
N SER A 50 -5.77 2.88 10.14
CA SER A 50 -7.03 2.25 10.51
C SER A 50 -7.25 2.38 12.01
N TRP A 51 -8.50 2.59 12.44
CA TRP A 51 -8.85 2.64 13.87
C TRP A 51 -8.57 1.31 14.60
N ILE A 52 -8.42 0.21 13.85
CA ILE A 52 -8.05 -1.10 14.37
C ILE A 52 -6.60 -1.08 14.84
N LYS A 53 -6.38 -1.28 16.15
CA LYS A 53 -5.05 -1.44 16.73
C LYS A 53 -4.41 -2.72 16.18
N ARG A 54 -3.16 -2.61 15.70
CA ARG A 54 -2.37 -3.77 15.27
C ARG A 54 -1.58 -4.28 16.46
N GLU A 55 -1.94 -5.45 16.96
CA GLU A 55 -1.16 -6.17 17.96
C GLU A 55 -0.29 -7.20 17.25
N PHE A 56 1.00 -7.22 17.58
CA PHE A 56 1.96 -8.17 16.99
C PHE A 56 2.19 -9.31 17.98
N SER A 57 2.09 -10.54 17.49
CA SER A 57 2.54 -11.72 18.23
C SER A 57 4.07 -11.76 18.26
N ASN A 58 4.64 -12.29 19.34
CA ASN A 58 6.09 -12.48 19.43
C ASN A 58 6.57 -13.47 18.35
N ALA A 59 7.70 -13.17 17.71
CA ALA A 59 8.28 -14.04 16.70
C ALA A 59 8.51 -15.46 17.27
N LYS A 60 8.11 -16.49 16.52
CA LYS A 60 8.22 -17.92 16.91
C LYS A 60 7.44 -18.28 18.18
N THR A 61 6.26 -17.69 18.40
CA THR A 61 5.29 -18.17 19.40
C THR A 61 4.07 -18.81 18.70
N PRO A 62 4.12 -20.13 18.37
CA PRO A 62 3.06 -20.81 17.62
C PRO A 62 1.71 -20.82 18.34
N GLN A 63 1.70 -20.67 19.66
CA GLN A 63 0.48 -20.68 20.47
C GLN A 63 -0.46 -19.52 20.14
N GLN A 64 0.09 -18.34 19.79
CA GLN A 64 -0.71 -17.16 19.46
C GLN A 64 -1.23 -17.17 18.02
N ASN A 65 -0.51 -17.81 17.09
CA ASN A 65 -0.84 -17.80 15.65
C ASN A 65 -1.39 -19.13 15.13
N GLY A 66 -1.45 -20.17 15.98
CA GLY A 66 -1.74 -21.53 15.55
C GLY A 66 -3.12 -21.71 14.91
N VAL A 67 -4.12 -20.90 15.31
CA VAL A 67 -5.45 -20.92 14.67
C VAL A 67 -5.36 -20.45 13.23
N ALA A 68 -4.71 -19.30 12.98
CA ALA A 68 -4.53 -18.76 11.64
C ALA A 68 -3.66 -19.68 10.77
N GLU A 69 -2.58 -20.24 11.32
CA GLU A 69 -1.72 -21.19 10.61
C GLU A 69 -2.46 -22.46 10.17
N ARG A 70 -3.30 -23.03 11.05
CA ARG A 70 -4.13 -24.19 10.69
C ARG A 70 -5.13 -23.84 9.60
N ARG A 71 -5.86 -22.73 9.76
CA ARG A 71 -6.83 -22.27 8.76
C ARG A 71 -6.18 -22.02 7.39
N ASN A 72 -5.04 -21.35 7.36
CA ASN A 72 -4.30 -21.10 6.13
C ASN A 72 -3.84 -22.40 5.46
N ARG A 73 -3.39 -23.39 6.24
CA ARG A 73 -3.02 -24.71 5.71
C ARG A 73 -4.21 -25.43 5.10
N THR A 74 -5.35 -25.48 5.81
CA THR A 74 -6.57 -26.10 5.30
C THR A 74 -7.05 -25.44 4.00
N LEU A 75 -7.01 -24.11 3.91
CA LEU A 75 -7.39 -23.37 2.71
C LEU A 75 -6.49 -23.70 1.51
N ILE A 76 -5.17 -23.71 1.72
CA ILE A 76 -4.19 -24.01 0.67
C ILE A 76 -4.34 -25.44 0.16
N GLU A 77 -4.48 -26.42 1.06
CA GLU A 77 -4.64 -27.82 0.67
C GLU A 77 -5.98 -28.07 -0.04
N ALA A 78 -7.06 -27.39 0.36
CA ALA A 78 -8.34 -27.44 -0.35
C ALA A 78 -8.23 -26.87 -1.78
N ALA A 79 -7.50 -25.76 -1.97
CA ALA A 79 -7.29 -25.19 -3.31
C ALA A 79 -6.44 -26.12 -4.20
N LYS A 80 -5.37 -26.71 -3.66
CA LYS A 80 -4.51 -27.65 -4.39
C LYS A 80 -5.27 -28.91 -4.82
N THR A 81 -6.04 -29.50 -3.90
CA THR A 81 -6.84 -30.70 -4.20
C THR A 81 -7.90 -30.42 -5.26
N MET A 82 -8.57 -29.27 -5.21
CA MET A 82 -9.52 -28.83 -6.23
C MET A 82 -8.88 -28.69 -7.62
N LEU A 83 -7.68 -28.09 -7.70
CA LEU A 83 -6.96 -27.98 -8.98
C LEU A 83 -6.53 -29.34 -9.52
N ALA A 84 -6.06 -30.24 -8.64
CA ALA A 84 -5.65 -31.58 -9.03
C ALA A 84 -6.83 -32.42 -9.54
N ASP A 85 -7.98 -32.35 -8.85
CA ASP A 85 -9.21 -33.06 -9.23
C ASP A 85 -9.78 -32.56 -10.56
N ALA A 86 -9.84 -31.24 -10.74
CA ALA A 86 -10.29 -30.61 -11.98
C ALA A 86 -9.27 -30.67 -13.12
N LYS A 87 -8.04 -31.17 -12.86
CA LYS A 87 -6.91 -31.22 -13.81
C LYS A 87 -6.58 -29.85 -14.42
N LEU A 88 -6.69 -28.79 -13.60
CA LEU A 88 -6.44 -27.43 -14.03
C LEU A 88 -4.99 -27.01 -13.76
N LEU A 89 -4.49 -26.11 -14.61
CA LEU A 89 -3.19 -25.48 -14.43
C LEU A 89 -3.19 -24.51 -13.24
N VAL A 90 -2.00 -24.28 -12.66
CA VAL A 90 -1.77 -23.31 -11.56
C VAL A 90 -2.15 -21.87 -11.92
N THR A 91 -2.37 -21.57 -13.20
CA THR A 91 -2.92 -20.29 -13.66
C THR A 91 -4.27 -19.97 -13.00
N PHE A 92 -5.04 -20.99 -12.61
CA PHE A 92 -6.33 -20.86 -11.93
C PHE A 92 -6.22 -20.83 -10.40
N TRP A 93 -5.03 -20.59 -9.85
CA TRP A 93 -4.80 -20.60 -8.40
C TRP A 93 -5.70 -19.61 -7.64
N ALA A 94 -5.88 -18.41 -8.17
CA ALA A 94 -6.71 -17.38 -7.52
C ALA A 94 -8.18 -17.82 -7.44
N GLU A 95 -8.71 -18.40 -8.50
CA GLU A 95 -10.07 -18.93 -8.60
C GLU A 95 -10.27 -20.13 -7.67
N ALA A 96 -9.30 -21.05 -7.62
CA ALA A 96 -9.33 -22.20 -6.72
C ALA A 96 -9.31 -21.78 -5.25
N VAL A 97 -8.47 -20.81 -4.88
CA VAL A 97 -8.42 -20.28 -3.50
C VAL A 97 -9.72 -19.56 -3.14
N ASN A 98 -10.29 -18.75 -4.03
CA ASN A 98 -11.57 -18.09 -3.80
C ASN A 98 -12.71 -19.10 -3.60
N THR A 99 -12.74 -20.15 -4.41
CA THR A 99 -13.76 -21.21 -4.31
C THR A 99 -13.58 -22.00 -3.02
N ALA A 100 -12.35 -22.39 -2.67
CA ALA A 100 -12.07 -23.05 -1.40
C ALA A 100 -12.45 -22.17 -0.19
N CYS A 101 -12.20 -20.86 -0.26
CA CYS A 101 -12.59 -19.90 0.76
C CYS A 101 -14.12 -19.81 0.89
N TYR A 102 -14.84 -19.74 -0.23
CA TYR A 102 -16.30 -19.71 -0.25
C TYR A 102 -16.90 -20.98 0.38
N VAL A 103 -16.39 -22.16 0.01
CA VAL A 103 -16.87 -23.44 0.56
C VAL A 103 -16.60 -23.57 2.06
N GLN A 104 -15.45 -23.08 2.55
CA GLN A 104 -15.08 -23.15 3.97
C GLN A 104 -15.82 -22.13 4.87
N ASN A 105 -16.33 -21.05 4.28
CA ASN A 105 -17.05 -19.98 4.98
C ASN A 105 -18.55 -19.98 4.67
N ARG A 106 -19.07 -21.04 4.05
CA ARG A 106 -20.50 -21.26 3.82
C ARG A 106 -21.21 -21.64 5.12
#